data_AF-A0A820D839-F1
#
_entry.id   AF-A0A820D839-F1
#
_cell.length_a   1.000
_cell.length_b   1.000
_cell.length_c   1.000
_cell.angle_alpha   90.00
_cell.angle_beta   90.00
_cell.angle_gamma   90.00
#
_symmetry.space_group_name_H-M   'P 1'
#
loop_
_entity.id
_entity.type
_entity.pdbx_description
1 polymer ?
#
loop_
_entity_poly.entity_id
_entity_poly.type
_entity_poly.pdbx_seq_one_letter_code
_entity_poly.pdbx_strand_id
1 'polypeptide(L)'
;EISFGQIPDRSLLPRFSSKVHHELLMGNHESVMNELIREATDFYMNVNPQLTHDVEYKKIGIVLITKYPYLACEDTINPHDLITSRLSARIRNVRRKMHTRE
;
A
#
# COMPACT_ATOMS: atom_id res chain seq x y z
N GLU A 1 14.85 -6.01 32.75
CA GLU A 1 15.18 -5.61 31.37
C GLU A 1 13.95 -4.97 30.75
N ILE A 2 14.10 -3.80 30.14
CA ILE A 2 12.97 -3.06 29.54
C ILE A 2 12.70 -3.72 28.19
N SER A 3 11.63 -4.52 28.10
CA SER A 3 11.10 -4.99 26.82
C SER A 3 10.64 -3.76 26.04
N PHE A 4 11.46 -3.30 25.09
CA PHE A 4 11.06 -2.33 24.10
C PHE A 4 9.82 -2.89 23.41
N GLY A 5 8.67 -2.26 23.68
CA GLY A 5 7.42 -2.54 22.99
C GLY A 5 7.70 -2.48 21.50
N GLN A 6 7.52 -3.62 20.83
CA GLN A 6 7.59 -3.71 19.38
C GLN A 6 6.61 -2.69 18.81
N ILE A 7 7.13 -1.56 18.33
CA ILE A 7 6.36 -0.69 17.43
C ILE A 7 6.00 -1.62 16.27
N PRO A 8 4.70 -1.88 16.01
CA PRO A 8 4.32 -2.77 14.92
C PRO A 8 5.00 -2.24 13.68
N ASP A 9 5.73 -3.11 12.97
CA ASP A 9 6.44 -2.71 11.78
C ASP A 9 5.43 -2.10 10.81
N ARG A 10 5.44 -0.76 10.71
CA ARG A 10 4.45 0.01 9.96
C ARG A 10 4.56 -0.22 8.46
N SER A 11 5.54 -1.01 8.03
CA SER A 11 5.76 -1.47 6.66
C SER A 11 5.26 -2.89 6.39
N LEU A 12 4.54 -3.52 7.33
CA LEU A 12 3.90 -4.82 7.14
C LEU A 12 2.92 -4.80 5.97
N LEU A 13 3.16 -5.65 4.98
CA LEU A 13 2.22 -5.85 3.88
C LEU A 13 1.00 -6.67 4.33
N PRO A 14 -0.21 -6.34 3.84
CA PRO A 14 -1.36 -7.19 4.07
C PRO A 14 -1.16 -8.58 3.43
N ARG A 15 -1.92 -9.56 3.94
CA ARG A 15 -2.15 -10.80 3.20
C ARG A 15 -3.12 -10.49 2.07
N PHE A 16 -2.58 -10.32 0.86
CA PHE A 16 -3.38 -10.05 -0.32
C PHE A 16 -4.32 -11.20 -0.67
N SER A 17 -5.49 -10.88 -1.20
CA SER A 17 -6.53 -11.85 -1.58
C SER A 17 -6.11 -12.72 -2.76
N SER A 18 -6.83 -13.83 -2.96
CA SER A 18 -6.68 -14.68 -4.15
C SER A 18 -6.94 -13.91 -5.45
N LYS A 19 -7.73 -12.83 -5.41
CA LYS A 19 -7.96 -11.94 -6.57
C LYS A 19 -6.66 -11.26 -6.97
N VAL A 20 -5.96 -10.62 -6.03
CA VAL A 20 -4.66 -9.98 -6.31
C VAL A 20 -3.67 -11.00 -6.87
N HIS A 21 -3.62 -12.21 -6.30
CA HIS A 21 -2.76 -13.31 -6.80
C HIS A 21 -3.17 -13.80 -8.20
N HIS A 22 -4.45 -13.81 -8.52
CA HIS A 22 -4.92 -14.17 -9.86
C HIS A 22 -4.54 -13.11 -10.89
N GLU A 23 -4.80 -11.84 -10.60
CA GLU A 23 -4.46 -10.71 -11.49
C GLU A 23 -2.94 -10.65 -11.72
N LEU A 24 -2.17 -10.95 -10.67
CA LEU A 24 -0.71 -11.13 -10.67
C LEU A 24 -0.25 -12.12 -11.75
N LEU A 25 -0.95 -13.25 -11.86
CA LEU A 25 -0.67 -14.30 -12.84
C LEU A 25 -1.13 -13.91 -14.25
N MET A 26 -2.20 -13.13 -14.35
CA MET A 26 -2.76 -12.68 -15.63
C MET A 26 -1.95 -11.54 -16.27
N GLY A 27 -1.01 -10.94 -15.55
CA GLY A 27 -0.12 -9.89 -16.08
C GLY A 27 -0.82 -8.55 -16.35
N ASN A 28 -2.04 -8.35 -15.86
CA ASN A 28 -2.76 -7.08 -16.02
C ASN A 28 -2.30 -6.06 -14.97
N HIS A 29 -1.20 -5.35 -15.29
CA HIS A 29 -0.52 -4.44 -14.37
C HIS A 29 -1.45 -3.42 -13.70
N GLU A 30 -2.35 -2.79 -14.46
CA GLU A 30 -3.26 -1.77 -13.93
C GLU A 30 -4.31 -2.37 -12.97
N SER A 31 -4.90 -3.51 -13.34
CA SER A 31 -5.87 -4.22 -12.50
C SER A 31 -5.25 -4.68 -11.19
N VAL A 32 -4.06 -5.29 -11.26
CA VAL A 32 -3.29 -5.69 -10.10
C VAL A 32 -2.99 -4.51 -9.20
N MET A 33 -2.48 -3.41 -9.78
CA MET A 33 -2.15 -2.21 -9.02
C MET A 33 -3.38 -1.64 -8.31
N ASN A 34 -4.54 -1.61 -8.95
CA ASN A 34 -5.76 -1.09 -8.36
C ASN A 34 -6.24 -1.92 -7.18
N GLU A 35 -6.25 -3.25 -7.31
CA GLU A 35 -6.67 -4.14 -6.22
C GLU A 35 -5.66 -4.20 -5.07
N LEU A 36 -4.38 -4.25 -5.41
CA LEU A 36 -3.29 -4.24 -4.43
C LEU A 36 -3.33 -2.95 -3.60
N ILE A 37 -3.50 -1.79 -4.23
CA ILE A 37 -3.61 -0.51 -3.52
C ILE A 37 -4.90 -0.44 -2.69
N ARG A 38 -6.01 -1.02 -3.17
CA ARG A 38 -7.25 -1.09 -2.39
C ARG A 38 -7.05 -1.90 -1.11
N GLU A 39 -6.55 -3.12 -1.21
CA GLU A 39 -6.36 -3.98 -0.04
C GLU A 39 -5.31 -3.43 0.93
N ALA A 40 -4.23 -2.84 0.40
CA ALA A 40 -3.27 -2.11 1.22
C ALA A 40 -3.94 -0.93 1.95
N THR A 41 -4.78 -0.15 1.27
CA THR A 41 -5.53 0.94 1.88
C THR A 41 -6.40 0.44 3.02
N ASP A 42 -7.19 -0.61 2.79
CA ASP A 42 -8.09 -1.18 3.80
C ASP A 42 -7.28 -1.68 5.01
N PHE A 43 -6.16 -2.37 4.79
CA PHE A 43 -5.28 -2.82 5.86
C PHE A 43 -4.69 -1.66 6.67
N TYR A 44 -4.07 -0.68 6.03
CA TYR A 44 -3.43 0.43 6.73
C TYR A 44 -4.44 1.36 7.40
N MET A 45 -5.65 1.50 6.86
CA MET A 45 -6.73 2.23 7.55
C MET A 45 -7.17 1.54 8.86
N ASN A 46 -7.02 0.22 8.97
CA ASN A 46 -7.31 -0.53 10.20
C ASN A 46 -6.11 -0.58 11.16
N VAL A 47 -4.91 -0.83 10.64
CA VAL A 47 -3.70 -1.04 11.47
C VAL A 47 -3.02 0.27 11.85
N ASN A 48 -3.06 1.28 10.98
CA ASN A 48 -2.47 2.59 11.22
C ASN A 48 -3.36 3.70 10.62
N PRO A 49 -4.52 4.01 11.24
CA PRO A 49 -5.46 5.01 10.74
C PRO A 49 -4.85 6.42 10.65
N GLN A 50 -3.69 6.67 11.29
CA GLN A 50 -2.96 7.94 11.29
C GLN A 50 -1.76 7.95 10.31
N LEU A 51 -1.67 6.99 9.39
CA LEU A 51 -0.65 6.97 8.33
C LEU A 51 -0.69 8.28 7.53
N THR A 52 0.25 9.19 7.79
CA THR A 52 0.28 10.54 7.21
C THR A 52 1.65 10.93 6.68
N HIS A 53 2.69 10.17 7.00
CA HIS A 53 4.06 10.52 6.65
C HIS A 53 4.49 9.90 5.31
N ASP A 54 5.00 10.74 4.42
CA ASP A 54 5.55 10.33 3.12
C ASP A 54 6.62 9.24 3.24
N VAL A 55 7.41 9.28 4.32
CA VAL A 55 8.42 8.26 4.64
C VAL A 55 7.80 6.87 4.84
N GLU A 56 6.63 6.79 5.48
CA GLU A 56 5.95 5.50 5.71
C GLU A 56 5.38 4.95 4.40
N TYR A 57 4.74 5.80 3.60
CA TYR A 57 4.27 5.42 2.26
C TYR A 57 5.42 4.92 1.37
N LYS A 58 6.57 5.60 1.42
CA LYS A 58 7.76 5.20 0.64
C LYS A 58 8.31 3.85 1.10
N LYS A 59 8.38 3.59 2.40
CA LYS A 59 8.77 2.27 2.94
C LYS A 59 7.83 1.17 2.43
N ILE A 60 6.52 1.41 2.47
CA ILE A 60 5.52 0.46 1.96
C ILE A 60 5.73 0.21 0.46
N GLY A 61 5.95 1.28 -0.33
CA GLY A 61 6.24 1.20 -1.75
C GLY A 61 7.49 0.36 -2.06
N ILE A 62 8.57 0.55 -1.29
CA ILE A 62 9.80 -0.22 -1.42
C ILE A 62 9.53 -1.70 -1.13
N VAL A 63 8.90 -2.03 0.01
CA VAL A 63 8.62 -3.42 0.40
C VAL A 63 7.72 -4.12 -0.63
N LEU A 64 6.75 -3.41 -1.21
CA LEU A 64 5.91 -3.92 -2.28
C LEU A 64 6.69 -4.25 -3.54
N ILE A 65 7.50 -3.32 -4.07
CA ILE A 65 8.31 -3.57 -5.26
C ILE A 65 9.33 -4.70 -5.02
N THR A 66 9.95 -4.76 -3.83
CA THR A 66 10.88 -5.85 -3.49
C THR A 66 10.19 -7.22 -3.52
N LYS A 67 8.96 -7.32 -3.01
CA LYS A 67 8.21 -8.57 -3.00
C LYS A 67 7.58 -8.91 -4.36
N TYR A 68 7.23 -7.88 -5.13
CA TYR A 68 6.48 -7.97 -6.37
C TYR A 68 7.15 -7.13 -7.46
N PRO A 69 8.31 -7.55 -8.00
CA PRO A 69 9.09 -6.73 -8.91
C PRO A 69 8.38 -6.36 -10.21
N TYR A 70 7.47 -7.20 -10.71
CA TYR A 70 6.65 -6.91 -11.90
C TYR A 70 5.75 -5.66 -11.73
N LEU A 71 5.53 -5.17 -10.51
CA LEU A 71 4.84 -3.91 -10.28
C LEU A 71 5.69 -2.71 -10.69
N ALA A 72 7.01 -2.88 -10.82
CA ALA A 72 7.87 -1.85 -11.35
C ALA A 72 7.57 -1.67 -12.84
N CYS A 73 6.81 -0.64 -13.17
CA CYS A 73 6.57 -0.25 -14.56
C CYS A 73 7.87 0.28 -15.16
N GLU A 74 8.22 -0.21 -16.36
CA GLU A 74 9.47 0.10 -17.07
C GLU A 74 9.64 1.61 -17.35
N ASP A 75 8.52 2.34 -17.47
CA ASP A 75 8.52 3.79 -17.76
C ASP A 75 8.71 4.68 -16.51
N THR A 76 8.76 4.10 -15.31
CA THR A 76 8.91 4.87 -14.07
C THR A 76 10.34 4.83 -13.55
N ILE A 77 10.98 6.00 -13.50
CA ILE A 77 12.32 6.19 -12.90
C ILE A 77 12.36 5.66 -11.45
N ASN A 78 11.27 5.85 -10.70
CA ASN A 78 11.08 5.32 -9.35
C ASN A 78 9.74 4.57 -9.24
N PRO A 79 9.72 3.25 -9.44
CA PRO A 79 8.46 2.47 -9.41
C PRO A 79 7.75 2.52 -8.06
N HIS A 80 8.51 2.71 -6.97
CA HIS A 80 7.94 2.88 -5.63
C HIS A 80 7.19 4.21 -5.45
N ASP A 81 7.52 5.26 -6.21
CA ASP A 81 6.84 6.56 -6.12
C ASP A 81 5.38 6.46 -6.64
N LEU A 82 5.15 5.63 -7.65
CA LEU A 82 3.80 5.35 -8.16
C LEU A 82 2.93 4.69 -7.09
N ILE A 83 3.44 3.67 -6.41
CA ILE A 83 2.74 2.98 -5.32
C ILE A 83 2.47 3.97 -4.17
N THR A 84 3.50 4.71 -3.76
CA THR A 84 3.43 5.72 -2.70
C THR A 84 2.35 6.77 -3.00
N SER A 85 2.35 7.31 -4.21
CA SER A 85 1.38 8.31 -4.67
C SER A 85 -0.05 7.77 -4.70
N ARG A 86 -0.26 6.58 -5.29
CA ARG A 86 -1.60 5.96 -5.36
C ARG A 86 -2.14 5.60 -3.98
N LEU A 87 -1.31 5.04 -3.11
CA LEU A 87 -1.71 4.66 -1.75
C LEU A 87 -2.08 5.88 -0.91
N SER A 88 -1.21 6.90 -0.90
CA SER A 88 -1.47 8.15 -0.16
C SER A 88 -2.70 8.90 -0.67
N ALA A 89 -2.92 8.94 -1.99
CA ALA A 89 -4.10 9.54 -2.58
C ALA A 89 -5.38 8.77 -2.18
N ARG A 90 -5.35 7.44 -2.21
CA ARG A 90 -6.50 6.61 -1.86
C ARG A 90 -6.86 6.72 -0.38
N ILE A 91 -5.88 6.66 0.53
CA ILE A 91 -6.11 6.83 1.97
C ILE A 91 -6.71 8.22 2.26
N ARG A 92 -6.15 9.29 1.68
CA ARG A 92 -6.71 10.64 1.80
C ARG A 92 -8.15 10.72 1.32
N ASN A 93 -8.46 10.09 0.19
CA ASN A 93 -9.83 10.05 -0.35
C ASN A 93 -10.79 9.28 0.55
N VAL A 94 -10.38 8.14 1.13
CA VAL A 94 -11.20 7.38 2.09
C VAL A 94 -11.49 8.23 3.33
N ARG A 95 -10.47 8.86 3.92
CA ARG A 95 -10.63 9.74 5.08
C ARG A 95 -11.56 10.92 4.79
N ARG A 96 -11.39 11.58 3.64
CA ARG A 96 -12.30 12.67 3.21
C ARG A 96 -13.74 12.20 3.14
N LYS A 97 -14.00 11.03 2.54
CA LYS A 97 -15.35 10.46 2.43
C LYS A 97 -15.96 10.08 3.78
N MET A 98 -15.15 9.67 4.75
CA MET A 98 -15.62 9.41 6.11
C MET A 98 -16.08 10.70 6.79
N HIS A 99 -15.34 11.79 6.61
CA HIS A 99 -15.65 13.08 7.24
C HIS A 99 -16.87 13.80 6.61
N THR A 100 -17.13 13.62 5.31
CA THR A 100 -18.33 14.21 4.64
C THR A 100 -19.62 13.44 4.92
N ARG A 101 -19.56 12.31 5.63
CA ARG A 101 -20.72 11.48 5.99
C ARG A 101 -21.21 11.74 7.42
N GLU A 102 -20.61 12.71 8.11
CA GLU A 102 -21.08 13.30 9.37
C GLU A 102 -21.81 14.62 9.08
#